data_AF-A0A522DDI7-F1
#
_entry.id   AF-A0A522DDI7-F1
#
_cell.length_a   1.000
_cell.length_b   1.000
_cell.length_c   1.000
_cell.angle_alpha   90.00
_cell.angle_beta   90.00
_cell.angle_gamma   90.00
#
_symmetry.space_group_name_H-M   'P 1'
#
loop_
_entity.id
_entity.type
_entity.pdbx_description
1 polymer ?
#
loop_
_entity_poly.entity_id
_entity_poly.type
_entity_poly.pdbx_seq_one_letter_code
_entity_poly.pdbx_strand_id
1 'polypeptide(L)'
;MGLGKRTTFTGVIKNEKGAIVLDTGSGPALEINMNGFNPEADKAALAPFVGKRVKVEGIAGSGRAMLLVNGVSDITVLGPRGRPMRPPQP
;
A
#
# COMPACT_ATOMS: atom_id res chain seq x y z
N MET A 1 -8.98 3.00 -24.87
CA MET A 1 -8.25 2.24 -23.83
C MET A 1 -8.53 2.91 -22.49
N GLY A 2 -9.33 2.28 -21.62
CA GLY A 2 -9.68 2.85 -20.33
C GLY A 2 -8.45 2.94 -19.43
N LEU A 3 -7.94 4.15 -19.24
CA LEU A 3 -7.04 4.45 -18.13
C LEU A 3 -7.79 4.04 -16.86
N GLY A 4 -7.35 2.96 -16.21
CA GLY A 4 -7.95 2.54 -14.94
C GLY A 4 -7.96 3.74 -13.99
N LYS A 5 -9.11 4.02 -13.38
CA LYS A 5 -9.26 5.19 -12.52
C LYS A 5 -8.22 5.10 -11.39
N ARG A 6 -7.43 6.17 -11.24
CA ARG A 6 -6.56 6.31 -10.06
C ARG A 6 -7.46 6.30 -8.83
N THR A 7 -7.16 5.39 -7.92
CA THR A 7 -7.94 5.14 -6.72
C THR A 7 -7.00 5.06 -5.54
N THR A 8 -7.51 5.43 -4.38
CA THR A 8 -6.76 5.38 -3.15
C THR A 8 -7.22 4.21 -2.31
N PHE A 9 -6.27 3.38 -1.89
CA PHE A 9 -6.50 2.35 -0.90
C PHE A 9 -5.82 2.70 0.41
N THR A 10 -6.42 2.31 1.51
CA THR A 10 -5.81 2.39 2.84
C THR A 10 -5.70 0.99 3.40
N GLY A 11 -4.53 0.63 3.90
CA GLY A 11 -4.29 -0.72 4.38
C GLY A 11 -2.95 -0.85 5.10
N VAL A 12 -2.54 -2.09 5.34
CA VAL A 12 -1.23 -2.44 5.88
C VAL A 12 -0.43 -3.13 4.79
N ILE A 13 0.80 -2.68 4.55
CA ILE A 13 1.68 -3.40 3.63
C ILE A 13 2.20 -4.66 4.32
N LYS A 14 2.08 -5.79 3.64
CA LYS A 14 2.57 -7.10 4.08
C LYS A 14 3.49 -7.67 3.01
N ASN A 15 4.43 -8.50 3.45
CA ASN A 15 5.19 -9.36 2.55
C ASN A 15 4.60 -10.76 2.66
N GLU A 16 3.97 -11.23 1.59
CA GLU A 16 3.34 -12.54 1.52
C GLU A 16 3.97 -13.35 0.39
N LYS A 17 4.61 -14.48 0.74
CA LYS A 17 5.26 -15.39 -0.22
C LYS A 17 6.23 -14.70 -1.20
N GLY A 18 6.87 -13.61 -0.77
CA GLY A 18 7.81 -12.85 -1.58
C GLY A 18 7.19 -11.78 -2.48
N ALA A 19 5.88 -11.55 -2.39
CA ALA A 19 5.16 -10.44 -3.00
C ALA A 19 4.81 -9.38 -1.95
N ILE A 20 4.89 -8.10 -2.32
CA ILE A 20 4.44 -7.01 -1.46
C ILE A 20 2.97 -6.74 -1.73
N VAL A 21 2.13 -6.91 -0.72
CA VAL A 21 0.68 -6.79 -0.82
C VAL A 21 0.16 -5.73 0.14
N LEU A 22 -0.89 -5.02 -0.26
CA LEU A 22 -1.66 -4.11 0.56
C LEU A 22 -2.90 -4.83 1.09
N ASP A 23 -2.90 -5.11 2.38
CA ASP A 23 -4.08 -5.63 3.07
C ASP A 23 -4.99 -4.47 3.53
N THR A 24 -6.14 -4.33 2.89
CA THR A 24 -7.13 -3.30 3.21
C THR A 24 -8.12 -3.74 4.31
N GLY A 25 -8.12 -5.02 4.68
CA GLY A 25 -9.04 -5.60 5.67
C GLY A 25 -10.50 -5.73 5.21
N SER A 26 -10.84 -5.32 3.99
CA SER A 26 -12.22 -5.40 3.44
C SER A 26 -12.32 -6.29 2.19
N GLY A 27 -11.32 -7.14 1.94
CA GLY A 27 -11.26 -7.99 0.76
C GLY A 27 -9.91 -8.69 0.60
N PRO A 28 -9.64 -9.29 -0.56
CA PRO A 28 -8.34 -9.87 -0.85
C PRO A 28 -7.23 -8.80 -0.81
N ALA A 29 -6.03 -9.20 -0.38
CA ALA A 29 -4.88 -8.31 -0.41
C ALA A 29 -4.56 -7.91 -1.86
N LEU A 30 -4.24 -6.63 -2.06
CA LEU A 30 -3.91 -6.09 -3.37
C LEU A 30 -2.41 -6.14 -3.57
N GLU A 31 -1.92 -6.88 -4.55
CA GLU A 31 -0.50 -6.88 -4.87
C GLU A 31 -0.05 -5.50 -5.36
N ILE A 32 0.94 -4.90 -4.71
CA ILE A 32 1.47 -3.60 -5.11
C ILE A 32 2.56 -3.83 -6.16
N ASN A 33 2.33 -3.32 -7.37
CA ASN A 33 3.31 -3.34 -8.44
C ASN A 33 3.71 -1.92 -8.81
N MET A 34 5.01 -1.68 -8.91
CA MET A 34 5.54 -0.39 -9.33
C MET A 34 5.68 -0.32 -10.85
N ASN A 35 5.38 0.84 -11.40
CA ASN A 35 5.50 1.10 -12.83
C ASN A 35 6.98 1.01 -13.22
N GLY A 36 7.33 0.09 -14.13
CA GLY A 36 8.72 -0.24 -14.49
C GLY A 36 9.27 -1.55 -13.91
N PHE A 37 8.50 -2.23 -13.03
CA PHE A 37 8.71 -3.59 -12.51
C PHE A 37 10.18 -4.05 -12.38
N ASN A 38 10.79 -3.77 -11.23
CA ASN A 38 12.09 -4.33 -10.86
C ASN A 38 11.99 -5.00 -9.48
N PRO A 39 11.81 -6.32 -9.39
CA PRO A 39 11.43 -6.99 -8.14
C PRO A 39 12.42 -6.81 -6.99
N GLU A 40 13.72 -6.67 -7.23
CA GLU A 40 14.70 -6.40 -6.18
C GLU A 40 14.64 -4.95 -5.68
N ALA A 41 14.66 -4.00 -6.61
CA ALA A 41 14.56 -2.58 -6.27
C ALA A 41 13.21 -2.26 -5.61
N ASP A 42 12.14 -2.90 -6.09
CA ASP A 42 10.79 -2.71 -5.60
C ASP A 42 10.65 -3.22 -4.17
N LYS A 43 11.20 -4.41 -3.89
CA LYS A 43 11.27 -4.94 -2.52
C LYS A 43 12.08 -4.05 -1.61
N ALA A 44 13.24 -3.56 -2.04
CA ALA A 44 14.07 -2.68 -1.23
C ALA A 44 13.36 -1.35 -0.91
N ALA A 45 12.66 -0.78 -1.90
CA ALA A 45 11.91 0.46 -1.76
C ALA A 45 10.65 0.30 -0.90
N LEU A 46 10.00 -0.87 -0.96
CA LEU A 46 8.77 -1.17 -0.20
C LEU A 46 9.04 -1.77 1.19
N ALA A 47 10.22 -2.36 1.43
CA ALA A 47 10.65 -2.90 2.72
C ALA A 47 10.38 -1.98 3.93
N PRO A 48 10.69 -0.66 3.89
CA PRO A 48 10.44 0.24 5.02
C PRO A 48 8.95 0.48 5.32
N PHE A 49 8.04 0.10 4.41
CA PHE A 49 6.60 0.23 4.58
C PHE A 49 5.93 -1.06 5.08
N VAL A 50 6.62 -2.20 5.00
CA VAL A 50 6.10 -3.49 5.51
C VAL A 50 5.77 -3.37 7.00
N GLY A 51 4.57 -3.82 7.37
CA GLY A 51 4.02 -3.73 8.72
C GLY A 51 3.43 -2.35 9.07
N LYS A 52 3.57 -1.34 8.21
CA LYS A 52 3.01 -0.01 8.43
C LYS A 52 1.64 0.11 7.78
N ARG A 53 0.77 0.88 8.45
CA ARG A 53 -0.47 1.36 7.86
C ARG A 53 -0.15 2.48 6.89
N VAL A 54 -0.55 2.30 5.64
CA VAL A 54 -0.29 3.23 4.56
C VAL A 54 -1.57 3.55 3.78
N LYS A 55 -1.53 4.69 3.11
CA LYS A 55 -2.45 5.08 2.05
C LYS A 55 -1.66 4.96 0.75
N VAL A 56 -2.19 4.21 -0.21
CA VAL A 56 -1.55 3.94 -1.50
C VAL A 56 -2.45 4.46 -2.60
N GLU A 57 -1.89 5.31 -3.47
CA GLU A 57 -2.57 5.85 -4.64
C GLU A 57 -2.13 5.10 -5.89
N GLY A 58 -3.06 4.38 -6.53
CA GLY A 58 -2.71 3.53 -7.66
C GLY A 58 -3.86 3.26 -8.58
N ILE A 59 -3.58 2.51 -9.64
CA ILE A 59 -4.57 2.06 -10.61
C ILE A 59 -4.95 0.63 -10.22
N ALA A 60 -6.22 0.44 -9.86
CA ALA A 60 -6.78 -0.91 -9.67
C ALA A 60 -7.08 -1.53 -11.05
N GLY A 61 -6.47 -2.68 -11.33
CA GLY A 61 -6.73 -3.42 -12.57
C GLY A 61 -8.12 -4.04 -12.57
N SER A 62 -8.87 -3.88 -13.67
CA SER A 62 -10.18 -4.52 -13.86
C SER A 62 -9.99 -6.02 -14.12
N GLY A 63 -9.97 -6.84 -13.05
CA GLY A 63 -9.97 -8.30 -13.15
C GLY A 63 -8.93 -9.03 -12.31
N ARG A 64 -8.00 -8.33 -11.65
CA ARG A 64 -7.02 -8.91 -10.71
C ARG A 64 -6.86 -8.01 -9.49
N ALA A 65 -6.65 -8.61 -8.32
CA ALA A 65 -6.36 -7.92 -7.06
C ALA A 65 -4.94 -7.34 -7.07
N MET A 66 -4.72 -6.34 -7.93
CA MET A 66 -3.43 -5.71 -8.15
C MET A 66 -3.58 -4.20 -8.17
N LEU A 67 -2.61 -3.52 -7.58
CA LEU A 67 -2.51 -2.08 -7.48
C LEU A 67 -1.23 -1.62 -8.17
N LEU A 68 -1.39 -0.92 -9.30
CA LEU A 68 -0.26 -0.33 -10.01
C LEU A 68 0.02 1.07 -9.45
N VAL A 69 1.22 1.31 -8.94
CA VAL A 69 1.65 2.62 -8.42
C VAL A 69 2.83 3.14 -9.26
N ASN A 70 3.02 4.45 -9.38
CA ASN A 70 4.16 4.97 -10.16
C ASN A 70 5.47 4.89 -9.36
N GLY A 71 5.39 4.94 -8.03
CA GLY A 71 6.54 4.72 -7.16
C GLY A 71 6.18 4.87 -5.69
N VAL A 72 7.20 4.83 -4.82
CA VAL A 72 7.02 5.02 -3.37
C VAL A 72 6.41 6.38 -3.00
N SER A 73 6.50 7.38 -3.88
CA SER A 73 5.86 8.68 -3.70
C SER A 73 4.33 8.61 -3.63
N ASP A 74 3.72 7.57 -4.20
CA ASP A 74 2.28 7.31 -4.10
C ASP A 74 1.89 6.61 -2.77
N ILE A 75 2.87 6.29 -1.91
CA ILE A 75 2.68 5.59 -0.64
C ILE A 75 2.89 6.55 0.52
N THR A 76 1.80 6.86 1.22
CA THR A 76 1.82 7.71 2.41
C THR A 76 1.67 6.87 3.67
N VAL A 77 2.64 6.93 4.59
CA VAL A 77 2.52 6.29 5.90
C VAL A 77 1.52 7.07 6.76
N LEU A 78 0.45 6.42 7.20
CA LEU A 78 -0.60 7.04 8.02
C LEU A 78 -0.26 7.09 9.51
N GLY A 79 0.93 6.62 9.90
CA GLY A 79 1.32 6.44 11.30
C GLY A 79 0.61 5.26 11.98
N PRO A 80 1.00 4.91 13.22
CA PRO A 80 0.22 3.99 14.04
C PRO A 80 -1.19 4.58 14.25
N ARG A 81 -2.21 3.73 14.45
CA ARG A 81 -3.50 4.19 15.03
C ARG A 81 -3.13 5.06 16.22
N GLY A 82 -3.43 6.36 16.15
CA GLY A 82 -3.09 7.28 17.21
C GLY A 82 -3.45 6.62 18.52
N ARG A 83 -2.48 6.43 19.41
CA ARG A 83 -2.84 6.22 20.81
C ARG A 83 -3.77 7.40 21.11
N PRO A 84 -5.00 7.20 21.62
CA PRO A 84 -5.76 8.33 22.11
C PRO A 84 -4.80 9.07 23.03
N MET A 85 -4.45 10.31 22.67
CA MET A 85 -3.70 11.17 23.57
C MET A 85 -4.61 11.26 24.78
N ARG A 86 -4.29 10.48 25.82
CA ARG A 86 -4.97 10.59 27.09
C ARG A 86 -4.66 12.04 27.50
N PRO A 87 -5.66 12.94 27.57
CA PRO A 87 -5.38 14.30 27.96
C PRO A 87 -4.68 14.25 29.33
N PRO A 88 -3.67 15.10 29.59
CA PRO A 88 -3.09 15.18 30.92
C PRO A 88 -4.23 15.45 31.89
N GLN A 89 -4.46 14.53 32.83
CA GLN A 89 -5.42 14.78 33.90
C GLN A 89 -4.89 15.96 34.74
N PRO A 90 -5.76 16.90 35.14
CA PRO A 90 -5.40 18.06 35.95
C PRO A 90 -4.92 17.69 37.34
#